data_AF-A0A962Z754-F1
#
_entry.id   AF-A0A962Z754-F1
#
_cell.length_a   1.000
_cell.length_b   1.000
_cell.length_c   1.000
_cell.angle_alpha   90.00
_cell.angle_beta   90.00
_cell.angle_gamma   90.00
#
_symmetry.space_group_name_H-M   'P 1'
#
loop_
_entity.id
_entity.type
_entity.pdbx_description
1 polymer ?
#
loop_
_entity_poly.entity_id
_entity_poly.type
_entity_poly.pdbx_seq_one_letter_code
_entity_poly.pdbx_strand_id
1 'polypeptide(L)' 'MHVFPLPSLAFLATLVLTGPALAAERLTVMLDWFVNPDHAPLVIAREKGFFAEQDLDVELVAPADPNDP' A
#
# COMPACT_ATOMS: atom_id res chain seq x y z
N MET A 1 3.61 44.79 14.85
CA MET A 1 2.97 43.51 15.19
C MET A 1 2.12 43.11 13.98
N HIS A 2 2.60 42.21 13.12
CA HIS A 2 1.84 41.80 11.93
C HIS A 2 0.78 40.78 12.35
N VAL A 3 -0.49 41.18 12.29
CA VAL A 3 -1.66 40.31 12.45
C VAL A 3 -1.92 39.64 11.12
N PHE A 4 -1.73 38.33 11.03
CA PHE A 4 -2.09 37.55 9.85
C PHE A 4 -3.62 37.48 9.74
N PRO A 5 -4.21 37.80 8.57
CA PRO A 5 -5.66 37.80 8.42
C PRO A 5 -6.20 36.36 8.41
N LEU A 6 -7.30 36.13 9.13
CA LEU A 6 -8.04 34.86 9.20
C LEU A 6 -8.20 34.11 7.86
N PRO A 7 -8.49 34.77 6.71
CA PRO A 7 -8.59 34.07 5.42
C PRO A 7 -7.27 33.46 4.93
N SER A 8 -6.11 34.03 5.28
CA SER A 8 -4.81 33.47 4.90
C SER A 8 -4.46 32.20 5.66
N LEU A 9 -4.92 32.08 6.92
CA LEU A 9 -4.80 30.83 7.68
C LEU A 9 -5.71 29.73 7.11
N ALA A 10 -6.94 30.07 6.71
CA ALA A 10 -7.88 29.13 6.12
C ALA A 10 -7.35 28.55 4.79
N PHE A 11 -6.74 29.40 3.95
CA PHE A 11 -6.16 28.98 2.67
C PHE A 11 -4.95 28.05 2.84
N LEU A 12 -4.08 28.31 3.82
CA LEU A 12 -2.97 27.43 4.16
C LEU A 12 -3.45 26.08 4.69
N ALA A 13 -4.50 26.06 5.52
CA ALA A 13 -5.06 24.82 6.05
C ALA A 13 -5.64 23.93 4.95
N THR A 14 -6.31 24.49 3.94
CA THR A 14 -6.82 23.72 2.79
C THR A 14 -5.72 23.11 1.93
N LEU A 15 -4.56 23.75 1.82
CA LEU A 15 -3.43 23.23 1.03
C LEU A 15 -2.78 22.00 1.69
N VAL A 16 -2.86 21.89 3.03
CA VAL A 16 -2.34 20.73 3.77
C VAL A 16 -3.20 19.47 3.55
N LEU A 17 -4.50 19.63 3.27
CA LEU A 17 -5.41 18.50 3.07
C LEU A 17 -5.34 17.88 1.66
N THR A 18 -4.68 18.52 0.71
CA THR A 18 -4.57 18.03 -0.69
C THR A 18 -3.32 17.19 -0.96
N GLY A 19 -2.58 16.80 0.09
CA GLY A 19 -1.41 15.94 -0.04
C GLY A 19 -1.75 14.49 -0.45
N PRO A 20 -0.77 13.72 -0.93
CA PRO A 20 -0.97 12.30 -1.23
C PRO A 20 -1.46 11.56 0.03
N ALA A 21 -2.40 10.64 -0.16
CA ALA A 21 -2.92 9.84 0.94
C ALA A 21 -1.81 8.96 1.52
N LEU A 22 -1.57 9.08 2.83
CA LEU A 22 -0.66 8.21 3.59
C LEU A 22 -1.37 6.90 3.93
N ALA A 23 -1.71 6.12 2.91
CA ALA A 23 -2.28 4.79 3.06
C ALA A 23 -1.35 3.79 2.38
N ALA A 24 -1.29 2.56 2.92
CA ALA A 24 -0.55 1.49 2.29
C ALA A 24 -1.07 1.27 0.87
N GLU A 25 -0.15 1.12 -0.08
CA GLU A 25 -0.48 0.82 -1.46
C GLU A 25 -0.93 -0.64 -1.56
N ARG A 26 -2.12 -0.86 -2.11
CA ARG A 26 -2.64 -2.20 -2.31
C ARG A 26 -1.99 -2.84 -3.52
N LEU A 27 -1.41 -4.02 -3.32
CA LEU A 27 -0.79 -4.83 -4.36
C LEU A 27 -1.35 -6.24 -4.34
N THR A 28 -1.90 -6.69 -5.47
CA THR A 28 -2.26 -8.10 -5.66
C THR A 28 -1.16 -8.77 -6.47
N VAL A 29 -0.53 -9.79 -5.90
CA VAL A 29 0.47 -10.62 -6.57
C VAL A 29 -0.20 -11.90 -7.02
N MET A 30 -0.28 -12.09 -8.35
CA MET A 30 -0.62 -13.37 -8.95
C MET A 30 0.60 -14.30 -8.83
N LEU A 31 0.41 -15.46 -8.22
CA LEU A 31 1.41 -16.51 -8.20
C LEU A 31 1.46 -17.20 -9.56
N ASP A 32 2.60 -17.80 -9.90
CA ASP A 32 2.77 -18.57 -11.13
C ASP A 32 2.07 -19.93 -11.06
N TRP A 33 1.82 -20.45 -9.85
CA TRP A 33 1.20 -21.76 -9.66
C TRP A 33 0.39 -21.87 -8.36
N PHE A 34 -0.04 -23.09 -8.03
CA PHE A 34 -0.65 -23.36 -6.72
C PHE A 34 0.35 -23.05 -5.59
N VAL A 35 -0.16 -22.75 -4.39
CA VAL A 35 0.70 -22.45 -3.23
C VAL A 35 1.58 -23.65 -2.88
N ASN A 36 2.90 -23.50 -3.00
CA ASN A 36 3.89 -24.52 -2.75
C ASN A 36 5.09 -23.92 -1.96
N PRO A 37 6.10 -24.72 -1.56
CA PRO A 37 7.25 -24.23 -0.81
C PRO A 37 8.08 -23.14 -1.50
N ASP A 38 8.05 -23.02 -2.82
CA ASP A 38 8.79 -21.97 -3.54
C ASP A 38 8.19 -20.58 -3.25
N HIS A 39 6.90 -20.51 -2.92
CA HIS A 39 6.22 -19.29 -2.50
C HIS A 39 6.44 -18.93 -1.01
N ALA A 40 7.17 -19.76 -0.24
CA ALA A 40 7.40 -19.53 1.18
C ALA A 40 7.99 -18.14 1.51
N PRO A 41 8.94 -17.57 0.73
CA PRO A 41 9.44 -16.23 0.99
C PRO A 41 8.34 -15.16 0.96
N LEU A 42 7.40 -15.23 0.01
CA LEU A 42 6.29 -14.27 -0.10
C LEU A 42 5.30 -14.41 1.07
N VAL A 43 4.99 -15.66 1.45
CA VAL A 43 4.10 -15.94 2.59
C VAL A 43 4.72 -15.43 3.89
N ILE A 44 6.01 -15.73 4.13
CA ILE A 44 6.73 -15.28 5.32
C ILE A 44 6.85 -13.75 5.35
N ALA A 45 7.13 -13.11 4.22
CA ALA A 45 7.20 -11.65 4.13
C ALA A 45 5.86 -11.00 4.51
N ARG A 46 4.73 -11.56 4.08
CA ARG A 46 3.40 -11.12 4.49
C ARG A 46 3.15 -11.35 5.98
N GLU A 47 3.39 -12.57 6.48
CA GLU A 47 3.13 -12.93 7.88
C GLU A 47 4.00 -12.16 8.87
N LYS A 48 5.25 -11.85 8.50
CA LYS A 48 6.17 -11.08 9.33
C LYS A 48 6.01 -9.57 9.18
N GLY A 49 5.13 -9.10 8.30
CA GLY A 49 4.87 -7.68 8.10
C GLY A 49 5.91 -6.94 7.25
N PHE A 50 6.81 -7.64 6.56
CA PHE A 50 7.84 -7.00 5.74
C PHE A 50 7.26 -6.17 4.60
N PHE A 51 6.09 -6.54 4.06
CA PHE A 51 5.38 -5.68 3.10
C PHE A 51 4.79 -4.44 3.77
N ALA A 52 4.21 -4.58 4.96
CA ALA A 52 3.66 -3.45 5.71
C ALA A 52 4.75 -2.44 6.14
N GLU A 53 5.96 -2.92 6.43
CA GLU A 53 7.13 -2.07 6.68
C GLU A 53 7.54 -1.22 5.46
N GLN A 54 7.09 -1.60 4.26
CA GLN A 54 7.29 -0.87 3.01
C GLN A 54 6.02 -0.15 2.54
N ASP A 55 5.04 0.06 3.43
CA ASP A 55 3.75 0.66 3.12
C ASP A 55 2.97 -0.09 2.02
N LEU A 56 3.07 -1.43 1.97
CA LEU A 56 2.34 -2.28 1.03
C LEU A 56 1.30 -3.18 1.73
N ASP A 57 0.06 -3.16 1.22
CA ASP A 57 -1.03 -4.11 1.54
C ASP A 57 -1.06 -5.20 0.46
N VAL A 58 -0.37 -6.32 0.72
CA VAL A 58 -0.13 -7.38 -0.28
C VAL A 58 -1.11 -8.55 -0.13
N GLU A 59 -1.86 -8.82 -1.19
CA GLU A 59 -2.66 -10.02 -1.38
C GLU A 59 -1.93 -11.00 -2.32
N LEU A 60 -1.83 -12.28 -1.92
CA LEU A 60 -1.27 -13.33 -2.78
C LEU A 60 -2.43 -14.18 -3.31
N VAL A 61 -2.56 -14.26 -4.63
CA VAL A 61 -3.64 -14.97 -5.32
C VAL A 61 -3.03 -16.04 -6.22
N ALA A 62 -3.48 -17.27 -6.05
CA ALA A 62 -3.12 -18.35 -6.98
C ALA A 62 -3.96 -18.24 -8.27
N PRO A 63 -3.43 -18.64 -9.43
CA PRO A 63 -4.18 -18.62 -10.68
C PRO A 63 -5.34 -19.61 -10.62
N ALA A 64 -6.42 -19.31 -11.35
CA ALA A 64 -7.60 -20.17 -11.40
C ALA A 64 -7.33 -21.50 -12.12
N ASP A 65 -6.53 -21.45 -13.21
CA ASP A 65 -5.93 -22.61 -13.85
C ASP A 65 -4.40 -22.48 -13.76
N PRO A 66 -3.69 -23.48 -13.22
CA PRO A 66 -2.23 -23.48 -13.18
C PRO A 66 -1.52 -23.43 -14.55
N ASN A 67 -2.26 -23.63 -15.65
CA ASN A 67 -1.74 -23.54 -17.01
C ASN A 67 -2.10 -22.21 -17.69
N ASP A 68 -2.92 -21.36 -17.06
CA ASP A 68 -3.21 -20.02 -17.57
C ASP A 68 -1.99 -19.09 -17.31
N PRO A 69 -1.56 -18.30 -18.31
CA PRO A 69 -0.40 -17.41 -18.19
C PRO A 69 -0.65 -16.18 -17.32
#